data_AF-A0A250VTX7-F1
#
_entry.id   AF-A0A250VTX7-F1
#
_cell.length_a   1.000
_cell.length_b   1.000
_cell.length_c   1.000
_cell.angle_alpha   90.00
_cell.angle_beta   90.00
_cell.angle_gamma   90.00
#
_symmetry.space_group_name_H-M   'P 1'
#
loop_
_entity.id
_entity.type
_entity.pdbx_description
1 polymer ?
#
loop_
_entity_poly.entity_id
_entity_poly.type
_entity_poly.pdbx_seq_one_letter_code
_entity_poly.pdbx_strand_id
1 'polypeptide(L)' 'MRQHDLPVRAARNTALLEAITDLPPIVVADLFGISPATAHRWSQLAGNSWAPYLAARKRSRP' A
#
# COMPACT_ATOMS: atom_id res chain seq x y z
N MET A 1 22.04 -19.06 -15.15
CA MET A 1 21.37 -17.80 -14.74
C MET A 1 20.40 -18.07 -13.60
N ARG A 2 20.86 -18.04 -12.33
CA ARG A 2 20.01 -18.18 -11.11
C ARG A 2 20.52 -17.29 -9.98
N GLN A 3 20.78 -16.01 -10.26
CA GLN A 3 21.61 -15.15 -9.39
C GLN A 3 20.84 -14.00 -8.70
N HIS A 4 19.51 -14.04 -8.63
CA HIS A 4 18.71 -12.95 -8.01
C HIS A 4 17.64 -13.44 -7.03
N ASP A 5 17.80 -14.63 -6.44
CA ASP A 5 16.80 -15.26 -5.54
C ASP A 5 16.86 -14.76 -4.09
N LEU A 6 17.22 -13.49 -3.84
CA LEU A 6 16.69 -12.81 -2.66
C LEU A 6 15.23 -12.50 -3.02
N PRO A 7 14.24 -13.03 -2.29
CA PRO A 7 12.95 -13.32 -2.88
C PRO A 7 12.34 -11.99 -3.28
N VAL A 8 12.15 -11.76 -4.58
CA VAL A 8 11.42 -10.61 -5.12
C VAL A 8 10.10 -10.42 -4.35
N ARG A 9 9.51 -11.52 -3.88
CA ARG A 9 8.36 -11.57 -2.98
C ARG A 9 8.61 -10.94 -1.60
N ALA A 10 9.72 -11.25 -0.92
CA ALA A 10 10.03 -10.68 0.39
C ALA A 10 10.29 -9.17 0.28
N ALA A 11 11.11 -8.75 -0.68
CA ALA A 11 11.35 -7.32 -0.93
C ALA A 11 10.04 -6.58 -1.27
N ARG A 12 9.20 -7.17 -2.12
CA ARG A 12 7.87 -6.63 -2.46
C ARG A 12 6.95 -6.53 -1.25
N ASN A 13 6.93 -7.54 -0.39
CA ASN A 13 6.11 -7.53 0.82
C ASN A 13 6.58 -6.46 1.81
N THR A 14 7.89 -6.29 1.97
CA THR A 14 8.46 -5.23 2.82
C THR A 14 8.10 -3.85 2.28
N ALA A 15 8.30 -3.62 0.98
CA ALA A 15 7.94 -2.35 0.34
C ALA A 15 6.44 -2.07 0.43
N LEU A 16 5.59 -3.11 0.35
CA LEU A 16 4.15 -2.97 0.54
C LEU A 16 3.81 -2.57 1.99
N LEU A 17 4.43 -3.22 2.98
CA LEU A 17 4.22 -2.93 4.41
C LEU A 17 4.68 -1.52 4.79
N GLU A 18 5.80 -1.06 4.24
CA GLU A 18 6.29 0.30 4.42
C GLU A 18 5.35 1.31 3.71
N ALA A 19 5.04 1.09 2.44
CA ALA A 19 4.18 2.01 1.70
C ALA A 19 2.78 2.14 2.32
N ILE A 20 2.26 1.09 2.98
CA ILE A 20 0.93 1.13 3.60
C ILE A 20 0.90 1.75 5.00
N THR A 21 2.01 2.28 5.51
CA THR A 21 1.96 3.22 6.64
C THR A 21 1.71 4.65 6.17
N ASP A 22 2.24 4.99 4.99
CA ASP A 22 2.32 6.37 4.53
C ASP A 22 1.31 6.68 3.41
N LEU A 23 0.90 5.67 2.64
CA LEU A 23 0.06 5.83 1.46
C LEU A 23 -1.28 5.07 1.58
N PRO A 24 -2.40 5.70 1.20
CA PRO A 24 -3.71 5.06 1.20
C PRO A 24 -3.75 3.81 0.30
N PRO A 25 -4.60 2.81 0.62
CA PRO A 25 -4.65 1.55 -0.12
C PRO A 25 -4.85 1.68 -1.62
N ILE A 26 -5.58 2.71 -2.08
CA ILE A 26 -5.81 2.93 -3.51
C ILE A 26 -4.54 3.37 -4.24
N VAL A 27 -3.67 4.14 -3.59
CA VAL A 27 -2.39 4.60 -4.16
C VAL A 27 -1.38 3.46 -4.15
N VAL A 28 -1.35 2.68 -3.07
CA VAL A 28 -0.54 1.45 -2.98
C VAL A 28 -0.97 0.42 -4.03
N ALA A 29 -2.28 0.28 -4.27
CA ALA A 29 -2.80 -0.64 -5.28
C ALA A 29 -2.30 -0.31 -6.69
N ASP A 30 -2.33 0.97 -7.05
CA ASP A 30 -1.81 1.48 -8.32
C ASP A 30 -0.29 1.28 -8.43
N LEU A 31 0.46 1.68 -7.39
CA LEU A 31 1.92 1.58 -7.36
C LEU A 31 2.45 0.15 -7.52
N PHE A 32 1.79 -0.82 -6.88
CA PHE A 32 2.23 -2.23 -6.89
C PHE A 32 1.47 -3.11 -7.89
N GLY A 33 0.55 -2.54 -8.66
CA GLY A 33 -0.28 -3.25 -9.64
C GLY A 33 -1.12 -4.37 -9.00
N ILE A 34 -1.67 -4.14 -7.81
CA ILE A 34 -2.52 -5.10 -7.08
C ILE A 34 -3.96 -4.61 -7.00
N SER A 35 -4.90 -5.50 -6.71
CA SER A 35 -6.29 -5.08 -6.54
C SER A 35 -6.44 -4.14 -5.33
N PRO A 36 -7.31 -3.11 -5.39
CA PRO A 36 -7.61 -2.24 -4.25
C PRO A 36 -8.12 -3.01 -3.03
N ALA A 37 -8.87 -4.09 -3.26
CA ALA A 37 -9.35 -4.97 -2.20
C ALA A 37 -8.19 -5.69 -1.47
N THR A 38 -7.15 -6.10 -2.20
CA THR A 38 -5.94 -6.67 -1.62
C THR A 38 -5.22 -5.62 -0.77
N ALA A 39 -4.96 -4.43 -1.31
CA ALA A 39 -4.32 -3.35 -0.56
C ALA A 39 -5.11 -2.98 0.71
N HIS A 40 -6.44 -2.96 0.64
CA HIS A 40 -7.27 -2.66 1.81
C HIS A 40 -7.08 -3.69 2.93
N ARG A 41 -7.02 -4.99 2.62
CA ARG A 41 -6.75 -6.04 3.62
C ARG A 41 -5.39 -5.85 4.31
N TRP A 42 -4.36 -5.49 3.54
CA TRP A 42 -3.04 -5.20 4.11
C TRP A 42 -3.05 -3.98 5.04
N SER A 43 -3.84 -2.96 4.72
CA SER A 43 -3.97 -1.81 5.63
C SER A 43 -4.67 -2.16 6.96
N GLN A 44 -5.63 -3.08 6.93
CA GLN A 44 -6.28 -3.56 8.16
C GLN A 44 -5.30 -4.35 9.03
N LEU A 45 -4.43 -5.16 8.40
CA LEU A 45 -3.34 -5.87 9.09
C LEU A 45 -2.30 -4.93 9.69
N ALA A 46 -2.01 -3.81 9.02
CA ALA A 46 -1.09 -2.78 9.50
C ALA A 46 -1.69 -1.88 10.61
N GLY A 47 -2.99 -1.97 10.88
CA GLY A 47 -3.67 -1.19 11.91
C GLY A 47 -3.75 0.33 11.61
N ASN A 48 -3.47 0.75 10.38
CA ASN A 48 -3.34 2.17 10.06
C ASN A 48 -4.69 2.84 9.77
N SER A 49 -4.90 4.03 10.32
CA SER A 49 -6.12 4.83 10.11
C SER A 49 -5.91 5.87 9.01
N TRP A 50 -6.72 5.78 7.96
CA TRP A 50 -6.65 6.64 6.77
C TRP A 50 -7.55 7.88 6.85
N ALA A 51 -8.10 8.17 8.03
CA ALA A 51 -8.95 9.33 8.25
C ALA A 51 -8.29 10.67 7.81
N PRO A 52 -6.98 10.90 8.03
CA PRO A 52 -6.31 12.12 7.56
C PRO A 52 -6.33 12.27 6.03
N TYR A 53 -6.06 11.19 5.28
CA TYR A 53 -6.13 11.21 3.83
C TYR A 53 -7.54 11.51 3.31
N LEU A 54 -8.56 10.88 3.91
CA LEU A 54 -9.96 11.14 3.55
C LEU A 54 -10.37 12.59 3.84
N ALA A 55 -9.90 13.17 4.95
CA ALA A 55 -10.13 14.58 5.27
C ALA A 55 -9.46 15.51 4.26
N ALA A 56 -8.20 15.25 3.90
CA ALA A 56 -7.48 16.01 2.89
C ALA A 56 -8.18 15.96 1.52
N ARG A 57 -8.65 14.76 1.11
CA ARG A 57 -9.37 14.56 -0.15
C ARG A 57 -10.74 15.23 -0.18
N LYS A 58 -11.45 15.30 0.95
CA LYS A 58 -12.69 16.06 1.07
C LYS A 58 -12.44 17.56 0.94
N ARG A 59 -11.33 18.05 1.50
CA ARG A 59 -10.93 19.46 1.42
C ARG A 59 -10.51 19.90 0.02
N SER A 60 -9.87 19.01 -0.75
CA SER A 60 -9.39 19.32 -2.10
C SER A 60 -10.47 19.21 -3.18
N ARG A 61 -11.70 18.79 -2.84
CA ARG A 61 -12.82 18.80 -3.78
C ARG A 61 -13.44 20.21 -3.81
N PRO A 62 -13.56 20.86 -4.98
CA PRO A 62 -14.23 22.16 -5.12
C PRO A 62 -15.73 22.07 -4.83
#